data_AF-A0A380CHQ8-F1
#
_entry.id   AF-A0A380CHQ8-F1
#
_cell.length_a   1.000
_cell.length_b   1.000
_cell.length_c   1.000
_cell.angle_alpha   90.00
_cell.angle_beta   90.00
_cell.angle_gamma   90.00
#
_symmetry.space_group_name_H-M   'P 1'
#
loop_
_entity.id
_entity.type
_entity.pdbx_description
1 polymer ?
#
loop_
_entity_poly.entity_id
_entity_poly.type
_entity_poly.pdbx_seq_one_letter_code
_entity_poly.pdbx_strand_id
1 'polypeptide(L)'
;MEIGNMEFKIYINGGITMERVNMPITGICSFAKYPICENLENLDADIAVLGVPYDTGVGFLTGCRFGPRRIREVSTHYSRGDAGFYDPERDEVFLGAPVKIVDVGDADVVHGDIPKSFDAIEYAVSKIREKGAIPAIMGGDHSISIPIARGLKNEGKVTVIQLDAHLDWSDAPGGQTLGNGSPMRRMSEMDHIDEMVQIGLRGLGSSRKEDYDAAKAYNSQLISAKEAIRLGVEGVLDRIPVADKYYVTIDIDCFDISLATGTGSPSPGGFSYDFLNDILIGIAEKGNVICFDLVEVAPQYDPTGATTRVAAMTMLNFMGHILKKQEKNQ
;
A
#
# COMPACT_ATOMS: atom_id res chain seq x y z
N MET A 1 -37.86 -1.49 1.89
CA MET A 1 -37.81 -1.60 0.43
C MET A 1 -36.57 -2.44 0.14
N GLU A 2 -36.74 -3.75 0.00
CA GLU A 2 -35.65 -4.60 -0.49
C GLU A 2 -35.41 -4.21 -1.94
N ILE A 3 -34.23 -3.65 -2.22
CA ILE A 3 -33.76 -3.47 -3.59
C ILE A 3 -33.44 -4.89 -4.04
N GLY A 4 -34.39 -5.52 -4.74
CA GLY A 4 -34.19 -6.84 -5.31
C GLY A 4 -32.91 -6.86 -6.13
N ASN A 5 -32.09 -7.90 -5.96
CA ASN A 5 -30.87 -8.13 -6.72
C ASN A 5 -31.19 -7.97 -8.22
N MET A 6 -30.72 -6.88 -8.80
CA MET A 6 -30.88 -6.61 -10.22
C MET A 6 -29.91 -7.53 -10.96
N GLU A 7 -30.36 -8.74 -11.31
CA GLU A 7 -29.59 -9.65 -12.17
C GLU A 7 -29.49 -9.02 -13.57
N PHE A 8 -28.36 -8.38 -13.85
CA PHE A 8 -28.04 -7.86 -15.18
C PHE A 8 -27.83 -9.04 -16.15
N LYS A 9 -28.90 -9.46 -16.84
CA LYS A 9 -28.86 -10.46 -17.91
C LYS A 9 -28.58 -9.79 -19.26
N ILE A 10 -27.59 -10.30 -19.99
CA ILE A 10 -27.37 -9.92 -21.38
C ILE A 10 -28.31 -10.76 -22.25
N TYR A 11 -29.31 -10.12 -22.85
CA TYR A 11 -30.22 -10.75 -23.80
C TYR A 11 -29.67 -10.62 -25.21
N ILE A 12 -29.27 -11.74 -25.81
CA ILE A 12 -28.98 -11.83 -27.24
C ILE A 12 -30.14 -12.58 -27.89
N ASN A 13 -30.68 -12.04 -28.99
CA ASN A 13 -31.82 -12.58 -29.75
C ASN A 13 -31.74 -14.11 -29.88
N GLY A 14 -32.63 -14.84 -29.20
CA GLY A 14 -32.71 -16.31 -29.27
C GLY A 14 -32.67 -17.06 -27.94
N GLY A 15 -32.55 -16.38 -26.80
CA GLY A 15 -32.76 -17.01 -25.47
C GLY A 15 -31.52 -17.63 -24.83
N ILE A 16 -30.31 -17.33 -25.34
CA ILE A 16 -29.07 -17.69 -24.67
C ILE A 16 -28.71 -16.56 -23.68
N THR A 17 -28.75 -16.86 -22.38
CA THR A 17 -28.18 -15.99 -21.35
C THR A 17 -26.67 -16.16 -21.37
N MET A 18 -25.94 -15.16 -21.88
CA MET A 18 -24.49 -15.11 -21.73
C MET A 18 -24.15 -14.78 -20.28
N GLU A 19 -23.08 -15.38 -19.74
CA GLU A 19 -22.48 -14.91 -18.49
C GLU A 19 -22.17 -13.41 -18.62
N ARG A 20 -22.39 -12.65 -17.54
CA ARG A 20 -22.17 -11.21 -17.54
C ARG A 20 -20.72 -10.94 -17.91
N VAL A 21 -20.51 -10.21 -19.01
CA VAL A 21 -19.18 -9.78 -19.42
C VAL A 21 -18.58 -8.91 -18.31
N ASN A 22 -17.51 -9.40 -17.69
CA ASN A 22 -16.77 -8.71 -16.62
C ASN A 22 -15.28 -8.62 -17.00
N MET A 23 -15.03 -8.18 -18.23
CA MET A 23 -13.69 -7.87 -18.75
C MET A 23 -13.15 -6.56 -18.13
N PRO A 24 -11.87 -6.22 -18.30
CA PRO A 24 -11.28 -5.02 -17.68
C PRO A 24 -12.12 -3.73 -17.88
N ILE A 25 -12.66 -3.53 -19.09
CA ILE A 25 -13.42 -2.34 -19.49
C ILE A 25 -14.91 -2.35 -19.09
N THR A 26 -15.41 -3.41 -18.44
CA THR A 26 -16.85 -3.61 -18.14
C THR A 26 -17.06 -4.01 -16.68
N GLY A 27 -18.24 -3.74 -16.12
CA GLY A 27 -18.58 -4.13 -14.75
C GLY A 27 -18.12 -3.13 -13.71
N ILE A 28 -18.24 -3.48 -12.43
CA ILE A 28 -17.84 -2.59 -11.32
C ILE A 28 -16.31 -2.59 -11.22
N CYS A 29 -15.76 -1.41 -10.94
CA CYS A 29 -14.33 -1.13 -10.89
C CYS A 29 -13.80 -1.24 -9.45
N SER A 30 -13.82 -2.46 -8.89
CA SER A 30 -13.06 -2.80 -7.68
C SER A 30 -11.61 -3.18 -8.02
N PHE A 31 -10.72 -3.18 -7.03
CA PHE A 31 -9.34 -3.57 -7.18
C PHE A 31 -9.21 -4.98 -7.77
N ALA A 32 -8.53 -5.09 -8.90
CA ALA A 32 -8.40 -6.29 -9.74
C ALA A 32 -9.72 -7.05 -9.99
N LYS A 33 -10.85 -6.34 -9.88
CA LYS A 33 -12.22 -6.88 -9.95
C LYS A 33 -12.54 -7.94 -8.89
N TYR A 34 -11.82 -7.95 -7.75
CA TYR A 34 -12.17 -8.79 -6.61
C TYR A 34 -13.57 -8.43 -6.05
N PRO A 35 -14.24 -9.36 -5.36
CA PRO A 35 -15.55 -9.11 -4.74
C PRO A 35 -15.52 -7.90 -3.79
N ILE A 36 -16.63 -7.18 -3.73
CA ILE A 36 -16.78 -6.01 -2.85
C ILE A 36 -17.42 -6.44 -1.54
N CYS A 37 -16.86 -5.98 -0.42
CA CYS A 37 -17.44 -6.13 0.92
C CYS A 37 -17.78 -4.74 1.47
N GLU A 38 -19.06 -4.37 1.42
CA GLU A 38 -19.53 -3.04 1.85
C GLU A 38 -19.61 -2.88 3.38
N ASN A 39 -19.57 -3.98 4.12
CA ASN A 39 -19.67 -3.97 5.58
C ASN A 39 -18.57 -4.84 6.19
N LEU A 40 -17.59 -4.18 6.84
CA LEU A 40 -16.46 -4.83 7.51
C LEU A 40 -16.89 -5.85 8.58
N GLU A 41 -18.11 -5.77 9.11
CA GLU A 41 -18.62 -6.78 10.04
C GLU A 41 -18.79 -8.16 9.41
N ASN A 42 -18.99 -8.22 8.10
CA ASN A 42 -19.15 -9.45 7.32
C ASN A 42 -17.84 -9.86 6.61
N LEU A 43 -16.71 -9.24 6.93
CA LEU A 43 -15.44 -9.51 6.29
C LEU A 43 -14.97 -10.95 6.59
N ASP A 44 -14.76 -11.73 5.52
CA ASP A 44 -14.14 -13.06 5.50
C ASP A 44 -13.18 -13.10 4.31
N ALA A 45 -11.92 -12.76 4.55
CA ALA A 45 -10.88 -12.67 3.53
C ALA A 45 -9.49 -12.85 4.13
N ASP A 46 -8.53 -13.30 3.32
CA ASP A 46 -7.11 -13.30 3.66
C ASP A 46 -6.54 -11.87 3.53
N ILE A 47 -6.98 -11.13 2.50
CA ILE A 47 -6.62 -9.72 2.27
C ILE A 47 -7.87 -8.88 2.05
N ALA A 48 -7.93 -7.74 2.73
CA ALA A 48 -8.91 -6.68 2.49
C ALA A 48 -8.22 -5.47 1.86
N VAL A 49 -8.59 -5.15 0.62
CA VAL A 49 -8.07 -3.99 -0.10
C VAL A 49 -8.89 -2.75 0.27
N LEU A 50 -8.24 -1.75 0.85
CA LEU A 50 -8.86 -0.52 1.34
C LEU A 50 -8.28 0.69 0.59
N GLY A 51 -9.12 1.59 0.11
CA GLY A 51 -8.65 2.88 -0.40
C GLY A 51 -8.68 3.97 0.68
N VAL A 52 -7.72 4.89 0.66
CA VAL A 52 -7.70 6.05 1.55
C VAL A 52 -7.48 7.31 0.71
N PRO A 53 -8.54 7.91 0.12
CA PRO A 53 -8.44 9.03 -0.80
C PRO A 53 -8.21 10.37 -0.06
N TYR A 54 -7.05 10.51 0.56
CA TYR A 54 -6.68 11.63 1.44
C TYR A 54 -5.42 12.34 0.95
N ASP A 55 -5.38 13.67 0.91
CA ASP A 55 -4.12 14.39 0.64
C ASP A 55 -4.05 15.75 1.39
N THR A 56 -4.76 15.86 2.52
CA THR A 56 -4.78 17.13 3.28
C THR A 56 -3.55 17.33 4.16
N GLY A 57 -2.65 16.33 4.21
CA GLY A 57 -1.38 16.37 4.92
C GLY A 57 -0.19 16.77 4.03
N VAL A 58 -0.37 16.94 2.71
CA VAL A 58 0.72 17.30 1.80
C VAL A 58 1.22 18.73 2.00
N GLY A 59 2.56 18.90 1.91
CA GLY A 59 3.22 20.20 1.98
C GLY A 59 3.51 20.87 0.62
N PHE A 60 3.36 20.16 -0.51
CA PHE A 60 3.71 20.64 -1.84
C PHE A 60 2.58 20.41 -2.87
N LEU A 61 2.73 19.45 -3.78
CA LEU A 61 1.74 19.14 -4.81
C LEU A 61 0.68 18.20 -4.27
N THR A 62 -0.59 18.53 -4.52
CA THR A 62 -1.76 17.74 -4.09
C THR A 62 -2.18 16.75 -5.17
N GLY A 63 -3.15 15.89 -4.83
CA GLY A 63 -3.95 15.09 -5.75
C GLY A 63 -3.73 13.59 -5.65
N CYS A 64 -2.90 13.12 -4.71
CA CYS A 64 -2.83 11.72 -4.35
C CYS A 64 -4.15 11.18 -3.75
N ARG A 65 -5.10 12.05 -3.36
CA ARG A 65 -6.50 11.66 -3.08
C ARG A 65 -7.18 10.92 -4.24
N PHE A 66 -6.73 11.10 -5.48
CA PHE A 66 -7.25 10.38 -6.65
C PHE A 66 -6.54 9.05 -6.94
N GLY A 67 -5.45 8.76 -6.23
CA GLY A 67 -4.65 7.55 -6.33
C GLY A 67 -5.49 6.27 -6.24
N PRO A 68 -6.25 6.05 -5.14
CA PRO A 68 -6.97 4.79 -4.93
C PRO A 68 -7.95 4.47 -6.06
N ARG A 69 -8.66 5.48 -6.56
CA ARG A 69 -9.59 5.30 -7.69
C ARG A 69 -8.86 4.91 -8.97
N ARG A 70 -7.73 5.54 -9.27
CA ARG A 70 -6.99 5.25 -10.50
C ARG A 70 -6.25 3.93 -10.43
N ILE A 71 -5.76 3.53 -9.26
CA ILE A 71 -5.18 2.20 -9.03
C ILE A 71 -6.25 1.13 -9.27
N ARG A 72 -7.47 1.28 -8.72
CA ARG A 72 -8.58 0.37 -9.03
C ARG A 72 -8.84 0.27 -10.54
N GLU A 73 -8.93 1.40 -11.24
CA GLU A 73 -9.17 1.44 -12.69
C GLU A 73 -8.15 0.62 -13.48
N VAL A 74 -6.87 0.88 -13.29
CA VAL A 74 -5.82 0.18 -14.04
C VAL A 74 -5.65 -1.27 -13.58
N SER A 75 -5.96 -1.56 -12.31
CA SER A 75 -5.87 -2.91 -11.76
C SER A 75 -6.84 -3.89 -12.44
N THR A 76 -7.94 -3.40 -13.03
CA THR A 76 -8.91 -4.26 -13.74
C THR A 76 -8.31 -5.03 -14.90
N HIS A 77 -7.21 -4.55 -15.51
CA HIS A 77 -6.47 -5.28 -16.55
C HIS A 77 -5.92 -6.62 -16.03
N TYR A 78 -5.64 -6.67 -14.73
CA TYR A 78 -5.06 -7.80 -14.03
C TYR A 78 -6.13 -8.68 -13.36
N SER A 79 -7.41 -8.53 -13.70
CA SER A 79 -8.43 -9.42 -13.14
C SER A 79 -8.27 -10.86 -13.63
N ARG A 80 -7.87 -11.77 -12.73
CA ARG A 80 -7.75 -13.21 -13.00
C ARG A 80 -8.69 -14.07 -12.15
N GLY A 81 -9.26 -13.52 -11.08
CA GLY A 81 -10.15 -14.25 -10.17
C GLY A 81 -9.48 -15.50 -9.63
N ASP A 82 -10.25 -16.58 -9.51
CA ASP A 82 -9.82 -17.87 -8.94
C ASP A 82 -8.64 -18.51 -9.70
N ALA A 83 -8.42 -18.15 -10.97
CA ALA A 83 -7.30 -18.68 -11.75
C ALA A 83 -5.93 -18.16 -11.26
N GLY A 84 -5.91 -17.00 -10.59
CA GLY A 84 -4.67 -16.36 -10.14
C GLY A 84 -3.74 -15.89 -11.26
N PHE A 85 -2.54 -15.50 -10.87
CA PHE A 85 -1.48 -14.99 -11.72
C PHE A 85 -0.39 -16.03 -11.86
N TYR A 86 -0.24 -16.58 -13.06
CA TYR A 86 0.88 -17.47 -13.37
C TYR A 86 2.14 -16.65 -13.63
N ASP A 87 3.20 -16.93 -12.87
CA ASP A 87 4.54 -16.41 -13.08
C ASP A 87 5.41 -17.45 -13.81
N PRO A 88 5.79 -17.20 -15.08
CA PRO A 88 6.61 -18.13 -15.84
C PRO A 88 8.07 -18.22 -15.37
N GLU A 89 8.57 -17.25 -14.61
CA GLU A 89 9.93 -17.29 -14.05
C GLU A 89 10.03 -18.33 -12.93
N ARG A 90 9.01 -18.37 -12.07
CA ARG A 90 8.93 -19.27 -10.91
C ARG A 90 8.19 -20.57 -11.18
N ASP A 91 7.46 -20.64 -12.30
CA ASP A 91 6.52 -21.74 -12.60
C ASP A 91 5.51 -21.93 -11.44
N GLU A 92 5.00 -20.80 -10.91
CA GLU A 92 4.09 -20.77 -9.77
C GLU A 92 2.84 -19.92 -10.09
N VAL A 93 1.71 -20.24 -9.44
CA VAL A 93 0.48 -19.44 -9.49
C VAL A 93 0.29 -18.68 -8.18
N PHE A 94 0.13 -17.37 -8.27
CA PHE A 94 -0.09 -16.45 -7.15
C PHE A 94 -1.55 -15.97 -7.11
N LEU A 95 -2.09 -15.73 -5.91
CA LEU A 95 -3.45 -15.21 -5.72
C LEU A 95 -4.56 -16.01 -6.42
N GLY A 96 -4.33 -17.31 -6.67
CA GLY A 96 -5.34 -18.24 -7.14
C GLY A 96 -6.10 -18.86 -5.96
N ALA A 97 -7.24 -19.50 -6.23
CA ALA A 97 -8.03 -20.18 -5.21
C ALA A 97 -7.17 -21.20 -4.41
N PRO A 98 -7.37 -21.35 -3.09
CA PRO A 98 -8.50 -20.87 -2.30
C PRO A 98 -8.35 -19.47 -1.67
N VAL A 99 -7.37 -18.67 -2.10
CA VAL A 99 -7.14 -17.30 -1.60
C VAL A 99 -8.40 -16.43 -1.73
N LYS A 100 -8.78 -15.76 -0.64
CA LYS A 100 -9.89 -14.80 -0.58
C LYS A 100 -9.37 -13.37 -0.48
N ILE A 101 -9.60 -12.58 -1.52
CA ILE A 101 -9.33 -11.14 -1.53
C ILE A 101 -10.65 -10.41 -1.75
N VAL A 102 -10.88 -9.36 -0.97
CA VAL A 102 -12.04 -8.48 -1.14
C VAL A 102 -11.63 -7.02 -1.17
N ASP A 103 -12.34 -6.22 -1.95
CA ASP A 103 -12.25 -4.75 -1.92
C ASP A 103 -13.29 -4.22 -0.93
N VAL A 104 -12.85 -3.54 0.12
CA VAL A 104 -13.73 -2.99 1.17
C VAL A 104 -14.12 -1.54 0.92
N GLY A 105 -13.85 -1.02 -0.27
CA GLY A 105 -14.14 0.36 -0.61
C GLY A 105 -13.11 1.32 -0.02
N ASP A 106 -13.55 2.53 0.32
CA ASP A 106 -12.69 3.59 0.84
C ASP A 106 -12.96 3.83 2.33
N ALA A 107 -11.92 4.17 3.09
CA ALA A 107 -12.09 4.76 4.40
C ALA A 107 -12.76 6.14 4.28
N ASP A 108 -13.59 6.50 5.25
CA ASP A 108 -14.23 7.81 5.26
C ASP A 108 -13.18 8.92 5.42
N VAL A 109 -13.16 9.88 4.50
CA VAL A 109 -12.31 11.06 4.55
C VAL A 109 -13.18 12.30 4.71
N VAL A 110 -12.99 13.03 5.80
CA VAL A 110 -13.75 14.24 6.12
C VAL A 110 -12.96 15.46 5.66
N HIS A 111 -13.52 16.18 4.67
CA HIS A 111 -12.86 17.32 4.06
C HIS A 111 -12.41 18.37 5.08
N GLY A 112 -11.10 18.61 5.15
CA GLY A 112 -10.50 19.62 6.03
C GLY A 112 -10.44 19.24 7.51
N ASP A 113 -10.87 18.02 7.88
CA ASP A 113 -10.85 17.53 9.26
C ASP A 113 -9.89 16.33 9.35
N ILE A 114 -8.63 16.64 9.65
CA ILE A 114 -7.56 15.65 9.77
C ILE A 114 -7.88 14.64 10.89
N PRO A 115 -8.22 15.06 12.13
CA PRO A 115 -8.50 14.11 13.21
C PRO A 115 -9.62 13.13 12.86
N LYS A 116 -10.76 13.60 12.32
CA LYS A 116 -11.87 12.68 11.99
C LYS A 116 -11.52 11.72 10.85
N SER A 117 -10.78 12.19 9.85
CA SER A 117 -10.31 11.31 8.77
C SER A 117 -9.37 10.24 9.34
N PHE A 118 -8.48 10.63 10.25
CA PHE A 118 -7.54 9.70 10.90
C PHE A 118 -8.27 8.69 11.79
N ASP A 119 -9.28 9.11 12.54
CA ASP A 119 -10.11 8.20 13.36
C ASP A 119 -10.84 7.16 12.49
N ALA A 120 -11.36 7.57 11.33
CA ALA A 120 -12.02 6.67 10.39
C ALA A 120 -11.05 5.66 9.76
N ILE A 121 -9.84 6.10 9.39
CA ILE A 121 -8.78 5.22 8.87
C ILE A 121 -8.32 4.22 9.95
N GLU A 122 -8.08 4.68 11.18
CA GLU A 122 -7.72 3.82 12.33
C GLU A 122 -8.80 2.75 12.55
N TYR A 123 -10.08 3.15 12.55
CA TYR A 123 -11.20 2.23 12.72
C TYR A 123 -11.24 1.16 11.62
N ALA A 124 -11.13 1.54 10.35
CA ALA A 124 -11.18 0.60 9.24
C ALA A 124 -10.05 -0.44 9.32
N VAL A 125 -8.81 0.01 9.59
CA VAL A 125 -7.65 -0.87 9.73
C VAL A 125 -7.80 -1.81 10.92
N SER A 126 -8.18 -1.28 12.09
CA SER A 126 -8.40 -2.10 13.28
C SER A 126 -9.48 -3.15 13.06
N LYS A 127 -10.55 -2.81 12.33
CA LYS A 127 -11.65 -3.75 12.03
C LYS A 127 -11.24 -4.83 11.05
N ILE A 128 -10.49 -4.50 10.02
CA ILE A 128 -9.92 -5.49 9.09
C ILE A 128 -9.06 -6.50 9.85
N ARG A 129 -8.19 -6.01 10.73
CA ARG A 129 -7.33 -6.83 11.58
C ARG A 129 -8.09 -7.69 12.57
N GLU A 130 -9.12 -7.15 13.23
CA GLU A 130 -10.01 -7.89 14.14
C GLU A 130 -10.65 -9.12 13.45
N LYS A 131 -10.92 -9.01 12.14
CA LYS A 131 -11.49 -10.11 11.32
C LYS A 131 -10.42 -11.07 10.79
N GLY A 132 -9.14 -10.85 11.11
CA GLY A 132 -8.01 -11.71 10.73
C GLY A 132 -7.41 -11.42 9.35
N ALA A 133 -7.97 -10.48 8.59
CA ALA A 133 -7.50 -10.14 7.25
C ALA A 133 -6.27 -9.20 7.29
N ILE A 134 -5.44 -9.26 6.24
CA ILE A 134 -4.35 -8.29 6.03
C ILE A 134 -4.92 -7.06 5.32
N PRO A 135 -4.79 -5.84 5.89
CA PRO A 135 -5.08 -4.61 5.19
C PRO A 135 -4.04 -4.37 4.09
N ALA A 136 -4.50 -4.27 2.84
CA ALA A 136 -3.72 -3.83 1.69
C ALA A 136 -4.23 -2.45 1.25
N ILE A 137 -3.56 -1.38 1.67
CA ILE A 137 -4.10 -0.02 1.52
C ILE A 137 -3.58 0.64 0.23
N MET A 138 -4.51 1.08 -0.61
CA MET A 138 -4.23 2.08 -1.66
C MET A 138 -4.33 3.45 -1.02
N GLY A 139 -3.21 4.13 -0.89
CA GLY A 139 -3.09 5.35 -0.13
C GLY A 139 -3.44 6.61 -0.90
N GLY A 140 -3.49 7.68 -0.11
CA GLY A 140 -3.35 9.04 -0.54
C GLY A 140 -1.96 9.53 -0.14
N ASP A 141 -1.84 10.69 0.51
CA ASP A 141 -0.52 11.14 1.00
C ASP A 141 0.04 10.26 2.13
N HIS A 142 1.34 10.32 2.38
CA HIS A 142 2.02 9.44 3.35
C HIS A 142 1.59 9.70 4.82
N SER A 143 0.86 10.78 5.13
CA SER A 143 0.40 11.01 6.50
C SER A 143 -0.63 9.98 6.96
N ILE A 144 -1.31 9.30 6.03
CA ILE A 144 -2.29 8.26 6.35
C ILE A 144 -1.67 7.05 7.04
N SER A 145 -0.36 6.86 6.90
CA SER A 145 0.34 5.77 7.57
C SER A 145 0.27 5.95 9.11
N ILE A 146 0.11 7.18 9.60
CA ILE A 146 -0.09 7.48 11.04
C ILE A 146 -1.33 6.75 11.59
N PRO A 147 -2.57 7.00 11.11
CA PRO A 147 -3.74 6.30 11.60
C PRO A 147 -3.75 4.80 11.25
N ILE A 148 -3.11 4.38 10.16
CA ILE A 148 -2.92 2.95 9.87
C ILE A 148 -2.15 2.30 11.02
N ALA A 149 -0.99 2.86 11.41
CA ALA A 149 -0.20 2.37 12.52
C ALA A 149 -0.99 2.35 13.85
N ARG A 150 -1.82 3.36 14.12
CA ARG A 150 -2.71 3.36 15.31
C ARG A 150 -3.69 2.18 15.29
N GLY A 151 -4.21 1.84 14.11
CA GLY A 151 -5.11 0.70 13.91
C GLY A 151 -4.46 -0.66 14.23
N LEU A 152 -3.13 -0.73 14.27
CA LEU A 152 -2.37 -1.94 14.59
C LEU A 152 -2.04 -2.10 16.09
N LYS A 153 -2.53 -1.21 16.97
CA LYS A 153 -2.19 -1.23 18.41
C LYS A 153 -2.41 -2.57 19.13
N ASN A 154 -3.40 -3.35 18.68
CA ASN A 154 -3.75 -4.63 19.28
C ASN A 154 -2.94 -5.81 18.70
N GLU A 155 -2.06 -5.55 17.74
CA GLU A 155 -1.20 -6.56 17.11
C GLU A 155 0.09 -6.83 17.92
N GLY A 156 0.32 -6.15 19.05
CA GLY A 156 1.58 -6.25 19.78
C GLY A 156 2.69 -5.46 19.09
N LYS A 157 3.96 -5.87 19.28
CA LYS A 157 5.11 -5.17 18.69
C LYS A 157 5.16 -5.34 17.16
N VAL A 158 5.29 -4.24 16.44
CA VAL A 158 5.33 -4.17 14.98
C VAL A 158 6.58 -3.43 14.53
N THR A 159 7.36 -4.07 13.64
CA THR A 159 8.48 -3.40 12.96
C THR A 159 7.97 -2.75 11.67
N VAL A 160 8.35 -1.50 11.44
CA VAL A 160 7.95 -0.74 10.25
C VAL A 160 9.07 -0.75 9.21
N ILE A 161 8.73 -1.06 7.96
CA ILE A 161 9.63 -1.00 6.82
C ILE A 161 9.08 0.03 5.85
N GLN A 162 9.81 1.13 5.65
CA GLN A 162 9.47 2.19 4.71
C GLN A 162 10.35 2.08 3.47
N LEU A 163 9.72 2.00 2.30
CA LEU A 163 10.39 2.19 1.00
C LEU A 163 10.03 3.57 0.47
N ASP A 164 11.01 4.49 0.42
CA ASP A 164 10.72 5.93 0.21
C ASP A 164 11.98 6.69 -0.23
N ALA A 165 11.82 7.78 -0.98
CA ALA A 165 12.88 8.75 -1.22
C ALA A 165 13.21 9.62 0.01
N HIS A 166 12.23 9.82 0.90
CA HIS A 166 12.21 10.76 2.00
C HIS A 166 12.26 10.06 3.37
N LEU A 167 12.61 10.84 4.40
CA LEU A 167 12.78 10.33 5.76
C LEU A 167 11.48 10.37 6.57
N ASP A 168 10.58 11.30 6.27
CA ASP A 168 9.27 11.41 6.94
C ASP A 168 9.30 11.50 8.47
N TRP A 169 10.35 12.17 8.96
CA TRP A 169 10.66 12.33 10.38
C TRP A 169 10.50 13.74 10.91
N SER A 170 9.93 14.63 10.11
CA SER A 170 9.74 16.02 10.49
C SER A 170 8.80 16.13 11.70
N ASP A 171 9.13 17.01 12.63
CA ASP A 171 8.30 17.18 13.83
C ASP A 171 7.01 17.97 13.54
N ALA A 172 7.16 19.23 13.10
CA ALA A 172 6.03 20.12 12.81
C ALA A 172 6.33 21.13 11.67
N PRO A 173 6.55 20.71 10.41
CA PRO A 173 6.69 21.64 9.29
C PRO A 173 5.50 22.60 9.23
N GLY A 174 5.76 23.91 9.27
CA GLY A 174 4.70 24.92 9.25
C GLY A 174 3.72 24.85 10.44
N GLY A 175 4.09 24.16 11.53
CA GLY A 175 3.24 23.95 12.71
C GLY A 175 2.28 22.75 12.62
N GLN A 176 2.34 21.94 11.56
CA GLN A 176 1.51 20.75 11.38
C GLN A 176 2.32 19.48 11.69
N THR A 177 1.87 18.67 12.66
CA THR A 177 2.55 17.43 13.10
C THR A 177 2.02 16.17 12.43
N LEU A 178 0.89 16.27 11.72
CA LEU A 178 0.20 15.18 11.04
C LEU A 178 0.29 15.33 9.51
N GLY A 179 1.39 15.93 9.03
CA GLY A 179 1.66 16.06 7.59
C GLY A 179 2.38 14.84 7.02
N ASN A 180 2.46 14.77 5.69
CA ASN A 180 3.07 13.64 4.99
C ASN A 180 4.56 13.48 5.24
N GLY A 181 5.27 14.53 5.65
CA GLY A 181 6.67 14.45 6.08
C GLY A 181 6.88 14.07 7.56
N SER A 182 5.83 13.68 8.30
CA SER A 182 5.86 13.34 9.74
C SER A 182 5.48 11.89 10.13
N PRO A 183 5.04 10.97 9.25
CA PRO A 183 4.45 9.71 9.69
C PRO A 183 5.40 8.84 10.50
N MET A 184 6.67 8.70 10.11
CA MET A 184 7.64 7.89 10.85
C MET A 184 7.92 8.48 12.23
N ARG A 185 8.02 9.80 12.34
CA ARG A 185 8.16 10.47 13.63
C ARG A 185 6.97 10.19 14.56
N ARG A 186 5.74 10.29 14.05
CA ARG A 186 4.54 10.01 14.84
C ARG A 186 4.41 8.54 15.23
N MET A 187 4.81 7.62 14.36
CA MET A 187 4.85 6.19 14.69
C MET A 187 5.88 5.87 15.77
N SER A 188 7.04 6.56 15.77
CA SER A 188 8.10 6.37 16.76
C SER A 188 7.65 6.72 18.19
N GLU A 189 6.56 7.47 18.32
CA GLU A 189 5.96 7.88 19.60
C GLU A 189 4.90 6.85 20.09
N MET A 190 4.65 5.77 19.35
CA MET A 190 3.66 4.74 19.69
C MET A 190 4.32 3.52 20.35
N ASP A 191 3.82 3.12 21.52
CA ASP A 191 4.42 2.03 22.32
C ASP A 191 4.46 0.66 21.61
N HIS A 192 3.56 0.41 20.66
CA HIS A 192 3.49 -0.85 19.92
C HIS A 192 4.34 -0.87 18.65
N ILE A 193 4.92 0.26 18.24
CA ILE A 193 5.93 0.29 17.18
C ILE A 193 7.29 -0.01 17.80
N ASP A 194 8.05 -0.87 17.13
CA ASP A 194 9.32 -1.38 17.63
C ASP A 194 10.49 -0.79 16.83
N GLU A 195 11.03 -1.53 15.87
CA GLU A 195 12.10 -1.06 15.00
C GLU A 195 11.56 -0.41 13.72
N MET A 196 12.38 0.44 13.11
CA MET A 196 12.13 1.04 11.80
C MET A 196 13.29 0.78 10.86
N VAL A 197 12.97 0.49 9.60
CA VAL A 197 13.94 0.43 8.51
C VAL A 197 13.44 1.28 7.35
N GLN A 198 14.25 2.24 6.93
CA GLN A 198 13.90 3.20 5.88
C GLN A 198 14.87 3.05 4.72
N ILE A 199 14.36 2.69 3.54
CA ILE A 199 15.13 2.23 2.39
C ILE A 199 14.80 3.09 1.18
N GLY A 200 15.82 3.69 0.57
CA GLY A 200 15.64 4.52 -0.64
C GLY A 200 15.94 6.01 -0.45
N LEU A 201 16.35 6.40 0.76
CA LEU A 201 16.61 7.79 1.13
C LEU A 201 17.57 8.46 0.14
N ARG A 202 17.18 9.61 -0.39
CA ARG A 202 17.99 10.40 -1.33
C ARG A 202 17.50 11.85 -1.41
N GLY A 203 18.09 12.61 -2.34
CA GLY A 203 17.79 14.02 -2.54
C GLY A 203 18.48 14.94 -1.53
N LEU A 204 18.85 16.14 -1.98
CA LEU A 204 19.29 17.20 -1.07
C LEU A 204 18.05 17.87 -0.47
N GLY A 205 17.92 17.85 0.85
CA GLY A 205 16.81 18.52 1.55
C GLY A 205 15.56 17.67 1.78
N SER A 206 15.64 16.35 1.60
CA SER A 206 14.55 15.42 1.97
C SER A 206 14.31 15.31 3.48
N SER A 207 15.23 15.80 4.30
CA SER A 207 15.10 15.93 5.76
C SER A 207 16.05 17.01 6.30
N ARG A 208 15.75 17.52 7.50
CA ARG A 208 16.70 18.36 8.24
C ARG A 208 17.68 17.47 9.01
N LYS A 209 18.81 18.05 9.41
CA LYS A 209 19.83 17.33 10.18
C LYS A 209 19.27 16.82 11.51
N GLU A 210 18.42 17.63 12.15
CA GLU A 210 17.78 17.30 13.42
C GLU A 210 16.80 16.12 13.28
N ASP A 211 16.03 16.07 12.20
CA ASP A 211 15.09 14.97 11.92
C ASP A 211 15.87 13.65 11.70
N TYR A 212 16.97 13.73 10.96
CA TYR A 212 17.85 12.59 10.71
C TYR A 212 18.55 12.08 11.98
N ASP A 213 18.97 12.99 12.87
CA ASP A 213 19.56 12.63 14.16
C ASP A 213 18.52 12.04 15.12
N ALA A 214 17.28 12.54 15.09
CA ALA A 214 16.20 11.99 15.87
C ALA A 214 15.83 10.56 15.38
N ALA A 215 15.80 10.32 14.06
CA ALA A 215 15.58 8.98 13.50
C ALA A 215 16.66 7.99 13.95
N LYS A 216 17.92 8.43 13.99
CA LYS A 216 19.02 7.62 14.54
C LYS A 216 18.92 7.40 16.05
N ALA A 217 18.48 8.41 16.80
CA ALA A 217 18.28 8.28 18.24
C ALA A 217 17.16 7.29 18.59
N TYR A 218 16.16 7.17 17.73
CA TYR A 218 15.13 6.12 17.80
C TYR A 218 15.64 4.73 17.39
N ASN A 219 16.86 4.62 16.87
CA ASN A 219 17.43 3.40 16.31
C ASN A 219 16.78 2.96 14.97
N SER A 220 16.28 3.91 14.17
CA SER A 220 15.87 3.63 12.79
C SER A 220 17.07 3.29 11.92
N GLN A 221 16.96 2.20 11.13
CA GLN A 221 17.97 1.84 10.15
C GLN A 221 17.74 2.61 8.85
N LEU A 222 18.68 3.49 8.51
CA LEU A 222 18.56 4.42 7.39
C LEU A 222 19.47 3.97 6.23
N ILE A 223 18.86 3.53 5.12
CA ILE A 223 19.56 3.01 3.95
C ILE A 223 19.27 3.90 2.74
N SER A 224 20.29 4.61 2.27
CA SER A 224 20.14 5.45 1.07
C SER A 224 19.92 4.60 -0.19
N ALA A 225 19.27 5.16 -1.22
CA ALA A 225 19.07 4.45 -2.49
C ALA A 225 20.40 3.96 -3.10
N LYS A 226 21.45 4.80 -3.07
CA LYS A 226 22.79 4.43 -3.56
C LYS A 226 23.43 3.30 -2.76
N GLU A 227 23.19 3.27 -1.44
CA GLU A 227 23.68 2.19 -0.59
C GLU A 227 22.92 0.90 -0.86
N ALA A 228 21.59 0.94 -0.92
CA ALA A 228 20.75 -0.22 -1.25
C ALA A 228 21.17 -0.84 -2.59
N ILE A 229 21.33 -0.03 -3.65
CA ILE A 229 21.80 -0.51 -4.96
C ILE A 229 23.18 -1.17 -4.87
N ARG A 230 24.09 -0.60 -4.07
CA ARG A 230 25.44 -1.16 -3.88
C ARG A 230 25.41 -2.48 -3.10
N LEU A 231 24.53 -2.57 -2.09
CA LEU A 231 24.35 -3.76 -1.27
C LEU A 231 23.69 -4.91 -2.06
N GLY A 232 22.87 -4.58 -3.04
CA GLY A 232 21.99 -5.55 -3.70
C GLY A 232 20.81 -5.93 -2.80
N VAL A 233 19.92 -6.77 -3.33
CA VAL A 233 18.69 -7.20 -2.63
C VAL A 233 19.04 -7.90 -1.31
N GLU A 234 19.88 -8.94 -1.35
CA GLU A 234 20.28 -9.69 -0.15
C GLU A 234 20.89 -8.79 0.93
N GLY A 235 21.79 -7.89 0.55
CA GLY A 235 22.42 -6.98 1.50
C GLY A 235 21.46 -5.95 2.11
N VAL A 236 20.36 -5.63 1.43
CA VAL A 236 19.26 -4.83 2.01
C VAL A 236 18.43 -5.69 2.96
N LEU A 237 18.07 -6.91 2.57
CA LEU A 237 17.30 -7.84 3.41
C LEU A 237 18.02 -8.24 4.70
N ASP A 238 19.36 -8.29 4.69
CA ASP A 238 20.20 -8.51 5.87
C ASP A 238 20.13 -7.36 6.88
N ARG A 239 19.79 -6.14 6.44
CA ARG A 239 19.59 -4.99 7.32
C ARG A 239 18.21 -4.98 7.97
N ILE A 240 17.24 -5.65 7.37
CA ILE A 240 15.91 -5.74 7.96
C ILE A 240 15.99 -6.68 9.19
N PRO A 241 15.62 -6.22 10.40
CA PRO A 241 15.66 -7.06 11.58
C PRO A 241 14.65 -8.19 11.44
N VAL A 242 14.95 -9.34 12.05
CA VAL A 242 13.96 -10.42 12.15
C VAL A 242 12.95 -10.02 13.21
N ALA A 243 11.71 -9.76 12.81
CA ALA A 243 10.63 -9.42 13.73
C ALA A 243 9.41 -10.33 13.54
N ASP A 244 8.59 -10.40 14.59
CA ASP A 244 7.37 -11.19 14.58
C ASP A 244 6.33 -10.68 13.59
N LYS A 245 6.28 -9.35 13.37
CA LYS A 245 5.27 -8.67 12.55
C LYS A 245 5.87 -7.46 11.83
N TYR A 246 5.61 -7.38 10.53
CA TYR A 246 5.98 -6.25 9.71
C TYR A 246 4.76 -5.44 9.27
N TYR A 247 4.89 -4.13 9.33
CA TYR A 247 4.08 -3.17 8.58
C TYR A 247 4.97 -2.53 7.51
N VAL A 248 4.58 -2.67 6.24
CA VAL A 248 5.35 -2.13 5.11
C VAL A 248 4.62 -0.94 4.51
N THR A 249 5.27 0.23 4.48
CA THR A 249 4.74 1.46 3.89
C THR A 249 5.54 1.79 2.64
N ILE A 250 4.89 1.82 1.48
CA ILE A 250 5.55 1.94 0.17
C ILE A 250 5.18 3.28 -0.44
N ASP A 251 6.07 4.25 -0.38
CA ASP A 251 5.93 5.48 -1.15
C ASP A 251 6.23 5.20 -2.62
N ILE A 252 5.33 5.58 -3.53
CA ILE A 252 5.58 5.39 -4.96
C ILE A 252 6.84 6.14 -5.44
N ASP A 253 7.26 7.18 -4.73
CA ASP A 253 8.46 7.94 -5.04
C ASP A 253 9.76 7.21 -4.65
N CYS A 254 9.70 6.02 -4.03
CA CYS A 254 10.87 5.16 -3.86
C CYS A 254 11.46 4.71 -5.21
N PHE A 255 10.60 4.59 -6.23
CA PHE A 255 11.00 4.34 -7.61
C PHE A 255 11.72 5.55 -8.21
N ASP A 256 12.54 5.31 -9.22
CA ASP A 256 13.11 6.40 -10.00
C ASP A 256 12.00 7.25 -10.66
N ILE A 257 12.21 8.56 -10.74
CA ILE A 257 11.28 9.50 -11.39
C ILE A 257 10.89 9.07 -12.83
N SER A 258 11.75 8.33 -13.53
CA SER A 258 11.43 7.80 -14.86
C SER A 258 10.32 6.75 -14.88
N LEU A 259 10.01 6.12 -13.74
CA LEU A 259 8.96 5.11 -13.58
C LEU A 259 7.72 5.65 -12.84
N ALA A 260 7.92 6.61 -11.95
CA ALA A 260 6.87 7.16 -11.09
C ALA A 260 6.87 8.70 -11.13
N THR A 261 6.48 9.28 -12.27
CA THR A 261 6.32 10.74 -12.40
C THR A 261 5.08 11.27 -11.67
N GLY A 262 4.07 10.41 -11.49
CA GLY A 262 2.79 10.72 -10.88
C GLY A 262 2.83 10.70 -9.35
N THR A 263 3.65 11.56 -8.75
CA THR A 263 3.75 11.74 -7.29
C THR A 263 3.95 13.23 -6.95
N GLY A 264 3.72 13.61 -5.70
CA GLY A 264 3.87 14.99 -5.25
C GLY A 264 5.32 15.49 -5.25
N SER A 265 6.28 14.63 -4.92
CA SER A 265 7.69 15.00 -4.72
C SER A 265 8.65 14.05 -5.45
N PRO A 266 8.55 13.93 -6.80
CA PRO A 266 9.31 12.92 -7.53
C PRO A 266 10.82 13.16 -7.45
N SER A 267 11.58 12.10 -7.17
CA SER A 267 13.03 12.19 -6.95
C SER A 267 13.83 11.29 -7.91
N PRO A 268 14.86 11.82 -8.61
CA PRO A 268 15.73 11.00 -9.45
C PRO A 268 16.68 10.12 -8.62
N GLY A 269 17.21 9.07 -9.24
CA GLY A 269 18.15 8.12 -8.63
C GLY A 269 17.47 7.10 -7.72
N GLY A 270 16.21 6.77 -7.99
CA GLY A 270 15.43 5.78 -7.25
C GLY A 270 15.61 4.36 -7.75
N PHE A 271 14.76 3.46 -7.29
CA PHE A 271 14.82 2.04 -7.64
C PHE A 271 14.18 1.74 -9.00
N SER A 272 14.67 0.69 -9.67
CA SER A 272 13.95 0.07 -10.77
C SER A 272 12.76 -0.75 -10.24
N TYR A 273 11.83 -1.09 -11.12
CA TYR A 273 10.68 -1.93 -10.78
C TYR A 273 11.13 -3.28 -10.19
N ASP A 274 12.04 -3.97 -10.86
CA ASP A 274 12.48 -5.31 -10.47
C ASP A 274 13.23 -5.29 -9.14
N PHE A 275 14.13 -4.32 -8.95
CA PHE A 275 14.92 -4.22 -7.70
C PHE A 275 14.03 -3.99 -6.48
N LEU A 276 13.01 -3.12 -6.59
CA LEU A 276 12.07 -2.93 -5.48
C LEU A 276 11.25 -4.20 -5.22
N ASN A 277 10.76 -4.86 -6.28
CA ASN A 277 9.95 -6.06 -6.14
C ASN A 277 10.74 -7.20 -5.52
N ASP A 278 12.01 -7.39 -5.87
CA ASP A 278 12.86 -8.40 -5.24
C ASP A 278 13.05 -8.13 -3.73
N ILE A 279 13.17 -6.86 -3.32
CA ILE A 279 13.17 -6.48 -1.90
C ILE A 279 11.83 -6.84 -1.24
N LEU A 280 10.69 -6.50 -1.87
CA LEU A 280 9.36 -6.81 -1.33
C LEU A 280 9.12 -8.33 -1.22
N ILE A 281 9.57 -9.11 -2.20
CA ILE A 281 9.54 -10.58 -2.17
C ILE A 281 10.33 -11.09 -0.97
N GLY A 282 11.57 -10.63 -0.81
CA GLY A 282 12.40 -11.00 0.33
C GLY A 282 11.79 -10.60 1.68
N ILE A 283 11.14 -9.44 1.78
CA ILE A 283 10.42 -9.01 2.99
C ILE A 283 9.27 -9.99 3.30
N ALA A 284 8.45 -10.33 2.29
CA ALA A 284 7.35 -11.28 2.45
C ALA A 284 7.84 -12.68 2.88
N GLU A 285 9.00 -13.12 2.39
CA GLU A 285 9.58 -14.41 2.76
C GLU A 285 10.23 -14.41 4.14
N LYS A 286 10.78 -13.27 4.57
CA LYS A 286 11.55 -13.13 5.80
C LYS A 286 10.68 -13.12 7.06
N GLY A 287 9.45 -12.60 6.99
CA GLY A 287 8.60 -12.50 8.17
C GLY A 287 7.13 -12.24 7.87
N ASN A 288 6.35 -12.05 8.91
CA ASN A 288 4.90 -11.96 8.82
C ASN A 288 4.45 -10.53 8.54
N VAL A 289 4.12 -10.23 7.29
CA VAL A 289 3.53 -8.94 6.91
C VAL A 289 2.06 -8.92 7.32
N ILE A 290 1.71 -8.07 8.28
CA ILE A 290 0.35 -7.97 8.83
C ILE A 290 -0.46 -6.81 8.24
N CYS A 291 0.21 -5.88 7.57
CA CYS A 291 -0.37 -4.69 6.97
C CYS A 291 0.62 -4.12 5.95
N PHE A 292 0.12 -3.58 4.84
CA PHE A 292 0.93 -2.71 4.01
C PHE A 292 0.10 -1.63 3.32
N ASP A 293 0.74 -0.53 2.97
CA ASP A 293 0.15 0.51 2.13
C ASP A 293 1.05 0.87 0.95
N LEU A 294 0.44 1.47 -0.07
CA LEU A 294 1.13 2.13 -1.18
C LEU A 294 0.58 3.54 -1.35
N VAL A 295 1.41 4.56 -1.14
CA VAL A 295 1.02 5.97 -0.97
C VAL A 295 1.60 6.88 -2.08
N GLU A 296 1.18 8.14 -2.04
CA GLU A 296 1.64 9.27 -2.88
C GLU A 296 1.39 9.15 -4.39
N VAL A 297 0.55 8.20 -4.83
CA VAL A 297 0.15 8.09 -6.24
C VAL A 297 -0.77 9.25 -6.61
N ALA A 298 -0.26 10.19 -7.40
CA ALA A 298 -0.91 11.41 -7.88
C ALA A 298 -1.12 11.37 -9.42
N PRO A 299 -2.23 10.78 -9.91
CA PRO A 299 -2.39 10.45 -11.33
C PRO A 299 -2.31 11.63 -12.30
N GLN A 300 -2.69 12.83 -11.86
CA GLN A 300 -2.70 14.03 -12.69
C GLN A 300 -1.31 14.50 -13.11
N TYR A 301 -0.25 14.08 -12.42
CA TYR A 301 1.14 14.40 -12.78
C TYR A 301 1.76 13.35 -13.71
N ASP A 302 1.02 12.29 -14.04
CA ASP A 302 1.43 11.28 -15.01
C ASP A 302 0.40 11.13 -16.13
N PRO A 303 0.56 11.89 -17.23
CA PRO A 303 -0.36 11.82 -18.36
C PRO A 303 -0.34 10.48 -19.10
N THR A 304 0.67 9.62 -18.86
CA THR A 304 0.76 8.28 -19.48
C THR A 304 0.03 7.21 -18.67
N GLY A 305 -0.22 7.44 -17.38
CA GLY A 305 -0.80 6.48 -16.45
C GLY A 305 0.13 5.34 -16.04
N ALA A 306 1.44 5.47 -16.29
CA ALA A 306 2.45 4.49 -15.92
C ALA A 306 2.55 4.28 -14.40
N THR A 307 2.59 5.36 -13.62
CA THR A 307 2.73 5.37 -12.16
C THR A 307 1.63 4.56 -11.48
N THR A 308 0.37 4.74 -11.93
CA THR A 308 -0.77 3.98 -11.39
C THR A 308 -0.69 2.50 -11.73
N ARG A 309 -0.12 2.16 -12.89
CA ARG A 309 0.10 0.76 -13.29
C ARG A 309 1.22 0.12 -12.48
N VAL A 310 2.32 0.85 -12.27
CA VAL A 310 3.41 0.43 -11.37
C VAL A 310 2.84 0.17 -9.99
N ALA A 311 2.06 1.09 -9.42
CA ALA A 311 1.41 0.91 -8.13
C ALA A 311 0.54 -0.36 -8.07
N ALA A 312 -0.38 -0.54 -9.02
CA ALA A 312 -1.25 -1.72 -9.05
C ALA A 312 -0.47 -3.04 -9.16
N MET A 313 0.57 -3.08 -10.01
CA MET A 313 1.39 -4.28 -10.18
C MET A 313 2.26 -4.56 -8.95
N THR A 314 2.83 -3.54 -8.32
CA THR A 314 3.59 -3.69 -7.06
C THR A 314 2.72 -4.26 -5.95
N MET A 315 1.48 -3.75 -5.79
CA MET A 315 0.54 -4.29 -4.79
C MET A 315 0.19 -5.74 -5.08
N LEU A 316 -0.19 -6.08 -6.32
CA LEU A 316 -0.54 -7.46 -6.70
C LEU A 316 0.63 -8.43 -6.50
N ASN A 317 1.84 -8.02 -6.87
CA ASN A 317 3.05 -8.81 -6.66
C ASN A 317 3.27 -9.07 -5.16
N PHE A 318 3.26 -8.01 -4.35
CA PHE A 318 3.54 -8.14 -2.93
C PHE A 318 2.46 -8.96 -2.20
N MET A 319 1.18 -8.73 -2.49
CA MET A 319 0.07 -9.57 -2.00
C MET A 319 0.28 -11.05 -2.33
N GLY A 320 0.69 -11.34 -3.58
CA GLY A 320 1.00 -12.69 -4.04
C GLY A 320 2.03 -13.38 -3.15
N HIS A 321 3.16 -12.72 -2.92
CA HIS A 321 4.26 -13.30 -2.16
C HIS A 321 3.96 -13.40 -0.65
N ILE A 322 3.21 -12.46 -0.08
CA ILE A 322 2.74 -12.55 1.31
C ILE A 322 1.93 -13.83 1.52
N LEU A 323 0.93 -14.09 0.66
CA LEU A 323 0.06 -15.27 0.81
C LEU A 323 0.78 -16.57 0.45
N LYS A 324 1.66 -16.56 -0.56
CA LYS A 324 2.46 -17.74 -0.92
C LYS A 324 3.34 -18.20 0.24
N LYS A 325 3.89 -17.27 1.02
CA LYS A 325 4.65 -17.60 2.24
C LYS A 325 3.76 -18.26 3.29
N GLN A 326 2.53 -17.78 3.48
CA GLN A 326 1.59 -18.35 4.43
C GLN A 326 1.17 -19.78 4.03
N GLU A 327 0.91 -20.02 2.75
CA GLU A 327 0.64 -21.37 2.20
C GLU A 327 1.80 -22.34 2.47
N LYS A 328 3.05 -21.90 2.28
CA LYS A 328 4.25 -22.73 2.51
C LYS A 328 4.52 -23.04 3.99
N ASN A 329 3.89 -22.31 4.92
CA ASN A 329 4.06 -22.49 6.37
C ASN A 329 2.94 -23.32 7.02
N GLN A 330 1.88 -23.68 6.27
CA GLN A 330 0.79 -24.57 6.71
C GLN A 330 1.11 -26.03 6.40
#